data_AF-A0A349JYT4-F1
#
_entry.id   AF-A0A349JYT4-F1
#
_cell.length_a   1.000
_cell.length_b   1.000
_cell.length_c   1.000
_cell.angle_alpha   90.00
_cell.angle_beta   90.00
_cell.angle_gamma   90.00
#
_symmetry.space_group_name_H-M   'P 1'
#
loop_
_entity.id
_entity.type
_entity.pdbx_description
1 polymer ?
#
loop_
_entity_poly.entity_id
_entity_poly.type
_entity_poly.pdbx_seq_one_letter_code
_entity_poly.pdbx_strand_id
1 'polypeptide(L)'
;MRQLFRDQEEASHDRWKRRHDKNLKDFIDEMESETSSARRFSREAERFIDGITDGMKEKGELPAALDLPRWVRGDLEKEHEKALAKQNKIWAEYEADFESAQERYRAQVGKEVGRRQAQGDREGAAYLTSEVTAAAEKAYFLAILGREFPEVPEGLEQDPDDDDQ
;
A
#
# COMPACT_ATOMS: atom_id res chain seq x y z
N MET A 1 -17.11 11.04 -6.30
CA MET A 1 -15.82 11.75 -6.34
C MET A 1 -14.65 10.78 -6.36
N ARG A 2 -14.50 9.94 -5.32
CA ARG A 2 -13.47 8.87 -5.25
C ARG A 2 -13.32 8.08 -6.55
N GLN A 3 -14.42 7.58 -7.11
CA GLN A 3 -14.43 6.83 -8.38
C GLN A 3 -13.86 7.61 -9.57
N LEU A 4 -14.30 8.85 -9.80
CA LEU A 4 -13.84 9.67 -10.93
C LEU A 4 -12.35 10.01 -10.82
N PHE A 5 -11.88 10.30 -9.60
CA PHE A 5 -10.47 10.54 -9.35
C PHE A 5 -9.63 9.28 -9.59
N ARG A 6 -10.09 8.15 -9.04
CA ARG A 6 -9.44 6.84 -9.22
C ARG A 6 -9.34 6.48 -10.70
N ASP A 7 -10.38 6.68 -11.50
CA ASP A 7 -10.37 6.40 -12.94
C ASP A 7 -9.32 7.25 -13.69
N GLN A 8 -8.98 8.45 -13.18
CA GLN A 8 -7.94 9.32 -13.73
C GLN A 8 -6.52 8.84 -13.39
N GLU A 9 -6.30 8.33 -12.18
CA GLU A 9 -4.99 7.88 -11.69
C GLU A 9 -4.71 6.40 -11.93
N GLU A 10 -5.74 5.64 -12.32
CA GLU A 10 -5.74 4.20 -12.49
C GLU A 10 -4.54 3.73 -13.29
N ALA A 11 -4.26 4.35 -14.45
CA ALA A 11 -3.23 3.87 -15.34
C ALA A 11 -1.82 3.90 -14.72
N SER A 12 -1.48 4.89 -13.88
CA SER A 12 -0.16 4.93 -13.25
C SER A 12 -0.08 3.96 -12.07
N HIS A 13 -1.10 3.97 -11.22
CA HIS A 13 -1.20 3.05 -10.09
C HIS A 13 -1.18 1.58 -10.54
N ASP A 14 -1.92 1.23 -11.59
CA ASP A 14 -1.95 -0.11 -12.18
C ASP A 14 -0.58 -0.56 -12.72
N ARG A 15 0.18 0.35 -13.33
CA ARG A 15 1.54 0.03 -13.82
C ARG A 15 2.48 -0.25 -12.64
N TRP A 16 2.42 0.58 -11.60
CA TRP A 16 3.17 0.34 -10.37
C TRP A 16 2.80 -1.00 -9.74
N LYS A 17 1.49 -1.24 -9.52
CA LYS A 17 0.97 -2.47 -8.92
C LYS A 17 1.40 -3.71 -9.69
N ARG A 18 1.31 -3.71 -11.02
CA ARG A 18 1.78 -4.85 -11.84
C ARG A 18 3.28 -5.12 -11.67
N ARG A 19 4.13 -4.08 -11.59
CA ARG A 19 5.58 -4.25 -11.39
C ARG A 19 5.88 -4.73 -9.98
N HIS A 20 5.15 -4.22 -9.00
CA HIS A 20 5.24 -4.61 -7.60
C HIS A 20 4.84 -6.08 -7.40
N ASP A 21 3.64 -6.46 -7.84
CA ASP A 21 3.10 -7.82 -7.76
C ASP A 21 3.98 -8.81 -8.51
N LYS A 22 4.52 -8.41 -9.68
CA LYS A 22 5.48 -9.23 -10.41
C LYS A 22 6.76 -9.45 -9.61
N ASN A 23 7.30 -8.42 -8.96
CA ASN A 23 8.51 -8.56 -8.15
C ASN A 23 8.28 -9.53 -6.97
N LEU A 24 7.14 -9.41 -6.30
CA LEU A 24 6.74 -10.32 -5.23
C LEU A 24 6.62 -11.77 -5.73
N LYS A 25 5.92 -11.95 -6.85
CA LYS A 25 5.75 -13.27 -7.47
C LYS A 25 7.09 -13.89 -7.87
N ASP A 26 7.94 -13.13 -8.57
CA ASP A 26 9.27 -13.60 -9.00
C ASP A 26 10.08 -14.12 -7.79
N PHE A 27 10.01 -13.43 -6.65
CA PHE A 27 10.71 -13.85 -5.43
C PHE A 27 10.07 -15.06 -4.74
N ILE A 28 8.74 -15.16 -4.71
CA ILE A 28 8.04 -16.35 -4.19
C ILE A 28 8.41 -17.58 -5.03
N ASP A 29 8.39 -17.47 -6.35
CA ASP A 29 8.75 -18.56 -7.27
C ASP A 29 10.21 -19.01 -7.03
N GLU A 30 11.14 -18.07 -6.78
CA GLU A 30 12.53 -18.36 -6.42
C GLU A 30 12.64 -19.10 -5.08
N MET A 31 11.94 -18.64 -4.03
CA MET A 31 11.88 -19.34 -2.75
C MET A 31 11.35 -20.76 -2.89
N GLU A 32 10.27 -20.96 -3.63
CA GLU A 32 9.68 -22.28 -3.84
C GLU A 32 10.62 -23.22 -4.61
N SER A 33 11.38 -22.67 -5.58
CA SER A 33 12.39 -23.40 -6.35
C SER A 33 13.59 -23.85 -5.49
N GLU A 34 14.24 -22.90 -4.80
CA GLU A 34 15.44 -23.16 -4.00
C GLU A 34 15.15 -24.08 -2.80
N THR A 35 13.94 -24.01 -2.24
CA THR A 35 13.54 -24.84 -1.10
C THR A 35 12.97 -26.21 -1.51
N SER A 36 12.75 -26.47 -2.80
CA SER A 36 12.07 -27.66 -3.31
C SER A 36 12.71 -28.97 -2.81
N SER A 37 14.05 -29.01 -2.75
CA SER A 37 14.77 -30.18 -2.25
C SER A 37 14.52 -30.43 -0.77
N ALA A 38 14.54 -29.39 0.07
CA ALA A 38 14.28 -29.54 1.51
C ALA A 38 12.83 -29.96 1.80
N ARG A 39 11.87 -29.44 1.03
CA ARG A 39 10.44 -29.82 1.11
C ARG A 39 10.23 -31.31 0.83
N ARG A 40 10.95 -31.88 -0.14
CA ARG A 40 10.88 -33.33 -0.46
C ARG A 40 11.30 -34.22 0.71
N PHE A 41 12.15 -33.72 1.61
CA PHE A 41 12.69 -34.50 2.71
C PHE A 41 12.02 -34.20 4.06
N SER A 42 11.26 -33.11 4.21
CA SER A 42 10.61 -32.75 5.48
C SER A 42 9.30 -31.97 5.31
N ARG A 43 8.23 -32.48 5.94
CA ARG A 43 6.93 -31.79 6.08
C ARG A 43 7.03 -30.49 6.89
N GLU A 44 8.00 -30.40 7.80
CA GLU A 44 8.22 -29.21 8.61
C GLU A 44 8.82 -28.08 7.77
N ALA A 45 9.76 -28.42 6.87
CA ALA A 45 10.32 -27.48 5.91
C ALA A 45 9.26 -26.98 4.93
N GLU A 46 8.37 -27.86 4.47
CA GLU A 46 7.22 -27.49 3.63
C GLU A 46 6.30 -26.48 4.31
N ARG A 47 5.79 -26.78 5.51
CA ARG A 47 4.92 -25.85 6.25
C ARG A 47 5.56 -24.51 6.54
N PHE A 48 6.87 -24.51 6.81
CA PHE A 48 7.61 -23.29 7.09
C PHE A 48 7.67 -22.37 5.86
N ILE A 49 8.02 -22.93 4.70
CA ILE A 49 8.10 -22.15 3.45
C ILE A 49 6.72 -21.70 3.00
N ASP A 50 5.72 -22.58 3.06
CA ASP A 50 4.34 -22.22 2.72
C ASP A 50 3.84 -21.10 3.64
N GLY A 51 4.15 -21.14 4.94
CA GLY A 51 3.78 -20.06 5.88
C GLY A 51 4.39 -18.70 5.54
N ILE A 52 5.65 -18.67 5.06
CA ILE A 52 6.27 -17.42 4.63
C ILE A 52 5.66 -16.94 3.31
N THR A 53 5.54 -17.81 2.30
CA THR A 53 5.01 -17.42 0.99
C THR A 53 3.55 -17.02 1.05
N ASP A 54 2.73 -17.68 1.88
CA ASP A 54 1.34 -17.31 2.09
C ASP A 54 1.23 -15.99 2.85
N GLY A 55 2.07 -15.76 3.86
CA GLY A 55 2.14 -14.45 4.53
C GLY A 55 2.53 -13.31 3.59
N MET A 56 3.41 -13.56 2.62
CA MET A 56 3.76 -12.60 1.56
C MET A 56 2.58 -12.34 0.61
N LYS A 57 1.87 -13.39 0.18
CA LYS A 57 0.68 -13.26 -0.68
C LYS A 57 -0.43 -12.49 0.01
N GLU A 58 -0.63 -12.72 1.30
CA GLU A 58 -1.65 -12.04 2.11
C GLU A 58 -1.31 -10.55 2.29
N LYS A 59 -0.06 -10.23 2.64
CA LYS A 59 0.36 -8.83 2.85
C LYS A 59 0.60 -8.07 1.55
N GLY A 60 0.83 -8.79 0.45
CA GLY A 60 1.15 -8.21 -0.85
C GLY A 60 2.52 -7.53 -0.91
N GLU A 61 3.40 -7.72 0.08
CA GLU A 61 4.71 -7.06 0.17
C GLU A 61 5.81 -8.03 0.64
N LEU A 62 7.06 -7.76 0.26
CA LEU A 62 8.21 -8.43 0.84
C LEU A 62 8.44 -7.94 2.28
N PRO A 63 8.63 -8.84 3.26
CA PRO A 63 8.98 -8.45 4.61
C PRO A 63 10.38 -7.81 4.63
N ALA A 64 10.57 -6.83 5.52
CA ALA A 64 11.86 -6.14 5.66
C ALA A 64 13.02 -7.08 6.05
N ALA A 65 12.71 -8.19 6.71
CA ALA A 65 13.66 -9.24 7.05
C ALA A 65 12.99 -10.61 6.91
N LEU A 66 13.78 -11.62 6.56
CA LEU A 66 13.37 -13.03 6.58
C LEU A 66 14.15 -13.77 7.64
N ASP A 67 13.43 -14.50 8.50
CA ASP A 67 14.06 -15.44 9.42
C ASP A 67 14.27 -16.78 8.72
N LEU A 68 15.29 -16.86 7.85
CA LEU A 68 15.55 -18.07 7.08
C LEU A 68 16.28 -19.15 7.90
N PRO A 69 15.81 -20.41 7.84
CA PRO A 69 16.51 -21.54 8.39
C PRO A 69 17.89 -21.73 7.76
N ARG A 70 18.83 -22.28 8.53
CA ARG A 70 20.23 -22.44 8.11
C ARG A 70 20.43 -23.25 6.82
N TRP A 71 19.50 -24.15 6.49
CA TRP A 71 19.59 -25.02 5.31
C TRP A 71 19.21 -24.32 3.99
N VAL A 72 18.64 -23.11 4.05
CA VAL A 72 18.34 -22.25 2.88
C VAL A 72 18.95 -20.85 2.98
N ARG A 73 19.60 -20.56 4.10
CA ARG A 73 20.29 -19.29 4.31
C ARG A 73 21.46 -19.14 3.33
N GLY A 74 21.76 -17.90 2.94
CA GLY A 74 22.83 -17.57 2.01
C GLY A 74 22.31 -17.07 0.67
N ASP A 75 21.89 -17.96 -0.21
CA ASP A 75 21.47 -17.55 -1.55
C ASP A 75 20.07 -16.92 -1.56
N LEU A 76 19.11 -17.46 -0.79
CA LEU A 76 17.81 -16.81 -0.61
C LEU A 76 17.87 -15.47 0.14
N GLU A 77 18.87 -15.30 1.01
CA GLU A 77 19.09 -14.03 1.71
C GLU A 77 19.54 -12.94 0.72
N LYS A 78 20.47 -13.28 -0.19
CA LYS A 78 20.88 -12.38 -1.28
C LYS A 78 19.73 -12.09 -2.25
N GLU A 79 18.94 -13.09 -2.63
CA GLU A 79 17.79 -12.87 -3.51
C GLU A 79 16.71 -12.03 -2.83
N HIS A 80 16.51 -12.20 -1.51
CA HIS A 80 15.63 -11.34 -0.73
C HIS A 80 16.10 -9.89 -0.71
N GLU A 81 17.39 -9.64 -0.46
CA GLU A 81 17.98 -8.29 -0.51
C GLU A 81 17.81 -7.65 -1.89
N LYS A 82 18.02 -8.41 -2.97
CA LYS A 82 17.80 -7.93 -4.34
C LYS A 82 16.34 -7.62 -4.61
N ALA A 83 15.43 -8.49 -4.19
CA ALA A 83 14.00 -8.33 -4.37
C ALA A 83 13.49 -7.11 -3.58
N LEU A 84 13.98 -6.89 -2.36
CA LEU A 84 13.72 -5.71 -1.55
C LEU A 84 14.24 -4.44 -2.22
N ALA A 85 15.50 -4.44 -2.70
CA ALA A 85 16.07 -3.30 -3.41
C ALA A 85 15.26 -2.95 -4.66
N LYS A 86 14.80 -3.97 -5.40
CA LYS A 86 13.92 -3.79 -6.57
C LYS A 86 12.55 -3.27 -6.18
N GLN A 87 11.94 -3.75 -5.10
CA GLN A 87 10.68 -3.22 -4.57
C GLN A 87 10.81 -1.74 -4.21
N ASN A 88 11.87 -1.37 -3.48
CA ASN A 88 12.16 0.02 -3.12
C ASN A 88 12.38 0.90 -4.35
N LYS A 89 13.08 0.40 -5.36
CA LYS A 89 13.25 1.11 -6.63
C LYS A 89 11.93 1.32 -7.38
N ILE A 90 11.08 0.29 -7.45
CA ILE A 90 9.75 0.40 -8.06
C ILE A 90 8.90 1.45 -7.34
N TRP A 91 8.99 1.51 -6.01
CA TRP A 91 8.34 2.55 -5.23
C TRP A 91 8.91 3.94 -5.54
N ALA A 92 10.24 4.12 -5.49
CA ALA A 92 10.87 5.41 -5.78
C ALA A 92 10.58 5.93 -7.19
N GLU A 93 10.45 5.04 -8.18
CA GLU A 93 10.03 5.41 -9.55
C GLU A 93 8.56 5.91 -9.61
N TYR A 94 7.71 5.47 -8.68
CA TYR A 94 6.28 5.82 -8.61
C TYR A 94 5.97 6.94 -7.59
N GLU A 95 6.87 7.20 -6.64
CA GLU A 95 6.64 8.08 -5.50
C GLU A 95 6.19 9.49 -5.90
N ALA A 96 6.84 10.09 -6.90
CA ALA A 96 6.45 11.42 -7.39
C ALA A 96 5.05 11.45 -8.03
N ASP A 97 4.67 10.39 -8.75
CA ASP A 97 3.33 10.24 -9.32
C ASP A 97 2.29 10.07 -8.19
N PHE A 98 2.64 9.28 -7.16
CA PHE A 98 1.81 9.02 -5.99
C PHE A 98 1.55 10.30 -5.19
N GLU A 99 2.60 11.07 -4.87
CA GLU A 99 2.48 12.34 -4.14
C GLU A 99 1.63 13.34 -4.93
N SER A 100 1.91 13.47 -6.24
CA SER A 100 1.14 14.34 -7.13
C SER A 100 -0.33 13.92 -7.24
N ALA A 101 -0.63 12.63 -7.22
CA ALA A 101 -2.00 12.12 -7.17
C ALA A 101 -2.66 12.44 -5.82
N GLN A 102 -1.96 12.19 -4.70
CA GLN A 102 -2.46 12.44 -3.36
C GLN A 102 -2.81 13.91 -3.14
N GLU A 103 -1.95 14.83 -3.57
CA GLU A 103 -2.19 16.27 -3.50
C GLU A 103 -3.40 16.68 -4.35
N ARG A 104 -3.51 16.19 -5.59
CA ARG A 104 -4.67 16.47 -6.44
C ARG A 104 -5.97 15.96 -5.84
N TYR A 105 -5.95 14.78 -5.23
CA TYR A 105 -7.11 14.23 -4.54
C TYR A 105 -7.53 15.12 -3.38
N ARG A 106 -6.60 15.44 -2.47
CA ARG A 106 -6.86 16.30 -1.31
C ARG A 106 -7.37 17.67 -1.73
N ALA A 107 -6.82 18.27 -2.78
CA ALA A 107 -7.29 19.54 -3.33
C ALA A 107 -8.72 19.43 -3.91
N GLN A 108 -9.07 18.31 -4.55
CA GLN A 108 -10.43 18.10 -5.07
C GLN A 108 -11.45 17.92 -3.94
N VAL A 109 -11.11 17.15 -2.91
CA VAL A 109 -11.96 16.98 -1.71
C VAL A 109 -12.11 18.30 -0.97
N GLY A 110 -11.03 19.07 -0.79
CA GLY A 110 -11.06 20.39 -0.14
C GLY A 110 -11.97 21.41 -0.86
N LYS A 111 -12.02 21.39 -2.20
CA LYS A 111 -12.98 22.22 -2.96
C LYS A 111 -14.44 21.82 -2.69
N GLU A 112 -14.70 20.54 -2.47
CA GLU A 112 -16.04 20.05 -2.12
C GLU A 112 -16.42 20.41 -0.68
N VAL A 113 -15.47 20.36 0.26
CA VAL A 113 -15.66 20.85 1.64
C VAL A 113 -16.16 22.30 1.59
N GLY A 114 -15.46 23.19 0.90
CA GLY A 114 -15.87 24.59 0.77
C GLY A 114 -17.25 24.77 0.11
N ARG A 115 -17.58 23.93 -0.88
CA ARG A 115 -18.93 23.94 -1.49
C ARG A 115 -20.01 23.55 -0.50
N ARG A 116 -19.81 22.48 0.28
CA ARG A 116 -20.78 22.01 1.28
C ARG A 116 -20.95 23.01 2.42
N GLN A 117 -19.86 23.62 2.87
CA GLN A 117 -19.92 24.73 3.84
C GLN A 117 -20.78 25.89 3.32
N ALA A 118 -20.57 26.32 2.07
CA ALA A 118 -21.38 27.38 1.45
C ALA A 118 -22.87 27.00 1.28
N GLN A 119 -23.18 25.71 1.20
CA GLN A 119 -24.54 25.17 1.14
C GLN A 119 -25.18 24.95 2.53
N GLY A 120 -24.44 25.16 3.61
CA GLY A 120 -24.89 24.89 4.98
C GLY A 120 -24.86 23.41 5.40
N ASP A 121 -24.29 22.53 4.57
CA ASP A 121 -24.11 21.10 4.86
C ASP A 121 -22.87 20.89 5.76
N ARG A 122 -23.07 21.11 7.07
CA ARG A 122 -22.00 21.01 8.08
C ARG A 122 -21.49 19.59 8.29
N GLU A 123 -22.41 18.62 8.32
CA GLU A 123 -22.07 17.20 8.54
C GLU A 123 -21.32 16.64 7.33
N GLY A 124 -21.79 16.92 6.11
CA GLY A 124 -21.11 16.53 4.90
C GLY A 124 -19.78 17.24 4.70
N ALA A 125 -19.61 18.47 5.19
CA ALA A 125 -18.31 19.14 5.21
C ALA A 125 -17.34 18.49 6.20
N ALA A 126 -17.79 18.20 7.43
CA ALA A 126 -16.95 17.57 8.45
C ALA A 126 -16.42 16.20 8.02
N TYR A 127 -17.29 15.35 7.45
CA TYR A 127 -16.89 14.06 6.87
C TYR A 127 -15.80 14.20 5.81
N LEU A 128 -15.94 15.18 4.91
CA LEU A 128 -14.95 15.41 3.85
C LEU A 128 -13.66 16.04 4.38
N THR A 129 -13.69 16.77 5.49
CA THR A 129 -12.46 17.23 6.15
C THR A 129 -11.69 16.04 6.72
N SER A 130 -12.37 15.11 7.40
CA SER A 130 -11.75 13.87 7.86
C SER A 130 -11.20 13.03 6.70
N GLU A 131 -11.88 13.03 5.55
CA GLU A 131 -11.39 12.41 4.31
C GLU A 131 -10.06 13.03 3.82
N VAL A 132 -9.93 14.36 3.86
CA VAL A 132 -8.68 15.05 3.45
C VAL A 132 -7.51 14.63 4.33
N THR A 133 -7.75 14.49 5.63
CA THR A 133 -6.72 14.10 6.59
C THR A 133 -6.37 12.62 6.45
N ALA A 134 -7.38 11.75 6.32
CA ALA A 134 -7.17 10.33 6.05
C ALA A 134 -6.42 10.10 4.73
N ALA A 135 -6.73 10.88 3.70
CA ALA A 135 -6.03 10.81 2.42
C ALA A 135 -4.56 11.27 2.47
N ALA A 136 -4.08 11.89 3.55
CA ALA A 136 -2.66 12.11 3.77
C ALA A 136 -1.91 10.82 4.15
N GLU A 137 -2.62 9.83 4.71
CA GLU A 137 -2.04 8.53 5.02
C GLU A 137 -1.86 7.69 3.76
N LYS A 138 -0.63 7.20 3.55
CA LYS A 138 -0.26 6.41 2.36
C LYS A 138 -1.18 5.20 2.18
N ALA A 139 -1.41 4.44 3.26
CA ALA A 139 -2.21 3.22 3.22
C ALA A 139 -3.66 3.48 2.82
N TYR A 140 -4.26 4.54 3.37
CA TYR A 140 -5.63 4.95 3.05
C TYR A 140 -5.76 5.35 1.58
N PHE A 141 -4.82 6.16 1.09
CA PHE A 141 -4.85 6.62 -0.29
C PHE A 141 -4.57 5.50 -1.30
N LEU A 142 -3.65 4.58 -0.99
CA LEU A 142 -3.43 3.36 -1.79
C LEU A 142 -4.68 2.49 -1.89
N ALA A 143 -5.45 2.36 -0.80
CA ALA A 143 -6.72 1.63 -0.85
C ALA A 143 -7.69 2.26 -1.86
N ILE A 144 -7.86 3.60 -1.84
CA ILE A 144 -8.70 4.33 -2.80
C ILE A 144 -8.27 4.05 -4.25
N LEU A 145 -6.96 4.12 -4.53
CA LEU A 145 -6.41 3.82 -5.85
C LEU A 145 -6.60 2.33 -6.23
N GLY A 146 -6.51 1.44 -5.24
CA GLY A 146 -6.76 0.01 -5.32
C GLY A 146 -8.23 -0.40 -5.47
N ARG A 147 -9.14 0.57 -5.56
CA ARG A 147 -10.61 0.38 -5.64
C ARG A 147 -11.24 -0.13 -4.35
N GLU A 148 -10.47 -0.16 -3.28
CA GLU A 148 -10.98 -0.35 -1.93
C GLU A 148 -11.44 1.04 -1.47
N PHE A 149 -12.70 1.19 -1.09
CA PHE A 149 -13.22 2.46 -0.59
C PHE A 149 -13.23 2.39 0.94
N PRO A 150 -12.09 2.61 1.61
CA PRO A 150 -12.03 2.53 3.06
C PRO A 150 -13.00 3.53 3.70
N GLU A 151 -13.49 3.16 4.88
CA GLU A 151 -14.26 4.08 5.72
C GLU A 151 -13.36 5.21 6.17
N VAL A 152 -13.91 6.43 6.20
CA VAL A 152 -13.20 7.59 6.73
C VAL A 152 -13.05 7.37 8.24
N PRO A 153 -11.84 7.40 8.79
CA PRO A 153 -11.64 7.36 10.23
C PRO A 153 -12.48 8.44 10.91
N GLU A 154 -13.40 8.03 11.79
CA GLU A 154 -14.13 8.94 12.65
C GLU A 154 -13.16 9.48 13.72
N GLY A 155 -13.10 10.81 13.90
CA GLY A 155 -12.42 11.40 15.05
C GLY A 155 -10.98 11.88 14.85
N LEU A 156 -10.60 12.36 13.67
CA LEU A 156 -9.55 13.39 13.63
C LEU A 156 -10.22 14.70 14.04
N GLU A 157 -10.27 14.93 15.35
CA GLU A 157 -10.62 16.21 15.95
C GLU A 157 -9.90 17.30 15.14
N GLN A 158 -10.67 18.15 14.47
CA GLN A 158 -10.17 19.48 14.16
C GLN A 158 -9.92 20.09 15.53
N ASP A 159 -8.66 20.36 15.88
CA ASP A 159 -8.38 21.33 16.93
C ASP A 159 -9.24 22.56 16.57
N PRO A 160 -10.26 22.88 17.37
CA PRO A 160 -11.06 24.06 17.11
C PRO A 160 -10.11 25.24 17.23
N ASP A 161 -10.04 26.03 16.16
CA ASP A 161 -9.38 27.32 16.04
C ASP A 161 -8.81 27.86 17.36
N ASP A 162 -7.48 27.94 17.43
CA ASP A 162 -6.73 28.80 18.35
C ASP A 162 -6.96 30.28 17.91
N ASP A 163 -8.23 30.69 17.83
CA ASP A 163 -8.69 32.07 17.69
C ASP A 163 -9.34 32.47 19.03
N ASP A 164 -8.48 32.65 20.04
CA ASP A 164 -8.83 33.40 21.25
C ASP A 164 -7.72 34.43 21.55
N GLN A 165 -8.02 35.67 21.13
CA GLN A 165 -7.66 36.98 21.74
C GLN A 165 -6.29 37.62 21.46
#